data_AF-A0AAU9FCV6-F1
#
_entry.id   AF-A0AAU9FCV6-F1
#
_cell.length_a   1.000
_cell.length_b   1.000
_cell.length_c   1.000
_cell.angle_alpha   90.00
_cell.angle_beta   90.00
_cell.angle_gamma   90.00
#
_symmetry.space_group_name_H-M   'P 1'
#
loop_
_entity.id
_entity.type
_entity.pdbx_description
1 polymer ?
#
loop_
_entity_poly.entity_id
_entity_poly.type
_entity_poly.pdbx_seq_one_letter_code
_entity_poly.pdbx_strand_id
1 'polypeptide(L)' 'MKGLLILLLIGLRNAENEACSTYCHFNLQPLCAYDEHGDAKYFGNECMLEVANCKRIKEKLPALYKVTQGDCSQAYK' A
#
# COMPACT_ATOMS: atom_id res chain seq x y z
N MET A 1 -3.87 51.21 -3.05
CA MET A 1 -4.66 49.96 -3.11
C MET A 1 -4.24 49.15 -4.33
N LYS A 2 -3.14 48.39 -4.23
CA LYS A 2 -2.73 47.37 -5.21
C LYS A 2 -2.08 46.25 -4.42
N GLY A 3 -2.92 45.42 -3.81
CA GLY A 3 -2.51 44.23 -3.07
C GLY A 3 -3.38 43.08 -3.54
N LEU A 4 -3.19 42.66 -4.79
CA LEU A 4 -3.83 41.48 -5.37
C LEU A 4 -2.76 40.47 -5.80
N LEU A 5 -2.02 39.98 -4.81
CA LEU A 5 -1.14 38.82 -4.82
C LEU A 5 -1.25 38.36 -3.36
N ILE A 6 -1.95 37.29 -3.02
CA ILE A 6 -1.52 35.90 -3.16
C ILE A 6 -2.77 35.02 -2.99
N LEU A 7 -3.35 34.54 -4.11
CA LEU A 7 -4.29 33.41 -4.13
C LEU A 7 -3.59 32.15 -4.67
N LEU A 8 -2.32 31.98 -4.30
CA LEU A 8 -1.54 30.75 -4.50
C LEU A 8 -1.26 30.08 -3.15
N LEU A 9 -2.19 30.22 -2.19
CA LEU A 9 -2.12 29.47 -0.96
C LEU A 9 -2.59 28.05 -1.24
N ILE A 10 -1.58 27.24 -1.56
CA ILE A 10 -1.47 25.83 -1.19
C ILE A 10 -2.51 24.97 -1.93
N GLY A 11 -2.06 24.38 -3.04
CA GLY A 11 -2.82 23.33 -3.72
C GLY A 11 -3.41 22.36 -2.70
N LEU A 12 -4.70 22.08 -2.83
CA LEU A 12 -5.44 21.14 -2.01
C LEU A 12 -4.75 19.77 -2.13
N ARG A 13 -3.74 19.53 -1.30
CA ARG A 13 -3.28 18.18 -1.01
C ARG A 13 -4.24 17.67 0.03
N ASN A 14 -5.43 17.30 -0.45
CA ASN A 14 -6.25 16.33 0.24
C ASN A 14 -5.47 15.01 0.20
N ALA A 15 -4.42 14.91 1.02
CA ALA A 15 -4.07 13.64 1.61
C ALA A 15 -5.20 13.37 2.61
N GLU A 16 -6.39 13.05 2.08
CA GLU A 16 -7.43 12.51 2.93
C GLU A 16 -6.78 11.34 3.65
N ASN A 17 -6.85 11.41 4.97
CA ASN A 17 -6.37 10.41 5.88
C ASN A 17 -7.25 9.14 5.79
N GLU A 18 -7.70 8.76 4.59
CA GLU A 18 -8.62 7.66 4.31
C GLU A 18 -8.13 6.44 5.06
N ALA A 19 -8.91 5.99 6.05
CA ALA A 19 -8.56 4.83 6.85
C ALA A 19 -8.30 3.65 5.92
N CYS A 20 -7.25 2.86 6.17
CA CYS A 20 -7.05 1.66 5.38
C CYS A 20 -8.24 0.73 5.60
N SER A 21 -8.78 0.18 4.52
CA SER A 21 -9.84 -0.84 4.63
C SER A 21 -9.40 -1.94 5.59
N THR A 22 -10.32 -2.41 6.40
CA THR A 22 -10.12 -3.56 7.30
C THR A 22 -10.87 -4.79 6.82
N TYR A 23 -11.60 -4.67 5.71
CA TYR A 23 -12.45 -5.72 5.17
C TYR A 23 -11.88 -6.25 3.87
N CYS A 24 -11.81 -7.58 3.79
CA CYS A 24 -11.55 -8.33 2.56
C CYS A 24 -12.55 -9.47 2.44
N HIS A 25 -12.95 -9.80 1.21
CA HIS A 25 -13.72 -11.00 0.95
C HIS A 25 -12.91 -12.24 1.32
N PHE A 26 -13.61 -13.33 1.67
CA PHE A 26 -12.99 -14.61 1.98
C PHE A 26 -12.71 -15.43 0.70
N ASN A 27 -11.96 -14.84 -0.24
CA ASN A 27 -11.42 -15.54 -1.42
C ASN A 27 -9.97 -15.95 -1.13
N LEU A 28 -9.65 -17.23 -1.25
CA LEU A 28 -8.28 -17.72 -1.07
C LEU A 28 -7.56 -17.73 -2.42
N GLN A 29 -6.69 -16.75 -2.64
CA GLN A 29 -5.82 -16.61 -3.81
C GLN A 29 -4.42 -16.22 -3.32
N PRO A 30 -3.65 -17.19 -2.80
CA PRO A 30 -2.40 -16.92 -2.12
C PRO A 30 -1.39 -16.20 -3.00
N LEU A 31 -0.71 -15.22 -2.42
CA LEU A 31 0.43 -14.57 -3.04
C LEU A 31 1.51 -14.28 -2.00
N CYS A 32 2.72 -14.11 -2.49
CA CYS A 32 3.84 -13.61 -1.73
C CYS A 32 4.26 -12.24 -2.27
N ALA A 33 4.52 -11.28 -1.39
CA ALA A 33 5.09 -9.98 -1.74
C ALA A 33 6.36 -9.74 -0.91
N TYR A 34 7.26 -8.91 -1.42
CA TYR A 34 8.58 -8.70 -0.84
C TYR A 34 8.73 -7.25 -0.40
N ASP A 35 9.44 -7.03 0.70
CA ASP A 35 9.83 -5.69 1.11
C ASP A 35 11.14 -5.24 0.40
N GLU A 36 11.58 -4.02 0.72
CA GLU A 36 12.78 -3.42 0.16
C GLU A 36 14.07 -4.20 0.45
N HIS A 37 14.06 -5.08 1.46
CA HIS A 37 15.18 -5.94 1.83
C HIS A 37 15.12 -7.31 1.13
N GLY A 38 14.00 -7.62 0.48
CA GLY A 38 13.74 -8.91 -0.15
C GLY A 38 13.12 -9.93 0.80
N ASP A 39 12.63 -9.51 1.97
CA ASP A 39 11.94 -10.38 2.90
C ASP A 39 10.51 -10.65 2.40
N ALA A 40 10.19 -11.94 2.33
CA ALA A 40 8.97 -12.46 1.74
C ALA A 40 7.81 -12.47 2.76
N LYS A 41 6.64 -11.97 2.36
CA LYS A 41 5.42 -11.94 3.19
C LYS A 41 4.21 -12.52 2.45
N TYR A 42 3.56 -13.48 3.09
CA TYR A 42 2.38 -14.17 2.59
C TYR A 42 1.12 -13.33 2.74
N PHE A 43 0.25 -13.38 1.74
CA PHE A 43 -1.11 -12.83 1.79
C PHE A 43 -2.11 -13.87 1.25
N GLY A 44 -3.25 -13.98 1.92
CA GLY A 44 -4.31 -14.92 1.51
C GLY A 44 -5.00 -14.52 0.20
N ASN A 45 -4.97 -13.23 -0.15
CA ASN A 45 -5.44 -12.66 -1.41
C ASN A 45 -4.91 -11.24 -1.61
N GLU A 46 -5.14 -10.69 -2.80
CA GLU A 46 -4.69 -9.36 -3.21
C GLU A 46 -5.24 -8.24 -2.32
N CYS A 47 -6.50 -8.32 -1.89
CA CYS A 47 -7.09 -7.34 -0.96
C CYS A 47 -6.29 -7.25 0.34
N MET A 48 -5.86 -8.38 0.91
CA MET A 48 -5.04 -8.36 2.13
C MET A 48 -3.68 -7.70 1.91
N LEU A 49 -3.09 -7.84 0.71
CA LEU A 49 -1.87 -7.13 0.33
C LEU A 49 -2.12 -5.62 0.23
N GLU A 50 -3.20 -5.21 -0.43
CA GLU A 50 -3.56 -3.79 -0.58
C GLU A 50 -3.78 -3.12 0.79
N VAL A 51 -4.50 -3.78 1.70
CA VAL A 51 -4.70 -3.31 3.07
C VAL A 51 -3.36 -3.14 3.80
N ALA A 52 -2.44 -4.09 3.65
CA ALA A 52 -1.13 -4.01 4.27
C ALA A 52 -0.27 -2.88 3.66
N ASN A 53 -0.29 -2.72 2.33
CA ASN A 53 0.42 -1.65 1.64
C ASN A 53 -0.13 -0.27 1.99
N CYS A 54 -1.45 -0.12 2.12
CA CYS A 54 -2.05 1.11 2.63
C CYS A 54 -1.49 1.46 4.02
N LYS A 55 -1.43 0.48 4.94
CA LYS A 55 -0.91 0.70 6.30
C LYS A 55 0.56 1.11 6.28
N ARG A 56 1.38 0.42 5.47
CA ARG A 56 2.81 0.76 5.28
C ARG A 56 2.98 2.18 4.76
N ILE A 57 2.21 2.59 3.75
CA ILE A 57 2.27 3.95 3.19
C ILE A 57 1.92 5.01 4.27
N LYS A 58 0.91 4.75 5.11
CA LYS A 58 0.59 5.63 6.24
C LYS A 58 1.72 5.73 7.26
N GLU A 59 2.42 4.63 7.50
CA GLU A 59 3.60 4.55 8.35
C GLU A 59 4.88 5.06 7.67
N LYS A 60 4.78 5.57 6.43
CA LYS A 60 5.90 6.03 5.59
C LYS A 60 6.93 4.92 5.29
N LEU A 61 6.49 3.66 5.27
CA LEU A 61 7.26 2.51 4.83
C LEU A 61 7.04 2.24 3.33
N PRO A 62 8.04 1.72 2.61
CA PRO A 62 7.89 1.33 1.20
C PRO A 62 6.79 0.27 1.03
N ALA A 63 6.02 0.33 -0.05
CA ALA A 63 5.05 -0.73 -0.36
C ALA A 63 5.77 -2.06 -0.65
N LEU A 64 5.13 -3.17 -0.29
CA LEU A 64 5.56 -4.50 -0.69
C LEU A 64 5.34 -4.68 -2.20
N TYR A 65 6.28 -5.33 -2.87
CA TYR A 65 6.36 -5.44 -4.33
C TYR A 65 6.76 -6.86 -4.78
N LYS A 66 7.09 -7.05 -6.07
CA LYS A 66 7.53 -8.34 -6.66
C LYS A 66 6.55 -9.50 -6.39
N VAL A 67 5.27 -9.28 -6.60
CA VAL A 67 4.24 -10.27 -6.25
C VAL A 67 4.41 -11.58 -7.02
N THR A 68 4.46 -12.71 -6.31
CA THR A 68 4.42 -14.06 -6.86
C THR A 68 3.18 -14.81 -6.40
N GLN A 69 2.54 -15.56 -7.29
CA GLN A 69 1.39 -16.40 -6.93
C GLN A 69 1.85 -17.61 -6.10
N GLY A 70 1.04 -18.01 -5.12
CA GLY A 70 1.34 -19.11 -4.20
C GLY A 70 1.93 -18.65 -2.86
N ASP A 71 2.49 -19.61 -2.12
CA ASP A 71 3.15 -19.34 -0.84
C ASP A 71 4.56 -18.74 -1.02
N CYS A 72 5.12 -18.16 0.04
CA CYS A 72 6.47 -17.59 0.03
C CYS A 72 7.59 -18.63 -0.01
N SER A 73 7.30 -19.93 0.14
CA SER A 73 8.28 -21.00 -0.01
C SER A 73 8.54 -21.34 -1.48
N GLN A 74 7.60 -21.04 -2.38
CA GLN A 74 7.74 -21.22 -3.82
C GLN A 74 8.45 -20.04 -4.52
N ALA A 75 8.82 -19.01 -3.76
CA ALA A 75 9.62 -17.85 -4.17
C ALA A 75 11.05 -18.18 -4.63
N TYR A 76 11.59 -19.31 -4.17
CA TYR A 76 12.93 -19.80 -4.50
C TYR A 76 12.81 -21.05 -5.38
N LYS A 77 12.78 -20.86 -6.69
CA LYS A 77 13.18 -21.84 -7.70
C LYS A 77 13.82 -21.14 -8.89
#